data_AF-A0A817GGX8-F1
#
_entry.id   AF-A0A817GGX8-F1
#
_cell.length_a   1.000
_cell.length_b   1.000
_cell.length_c   1.000
_cell.angle_alpha   90.00
_cell.angle_beta   90.00
_cell.angle_gamma   90.00
#
_symmetry.space_group_name_H-M   'P 1'
#
loop_
_entity.id
_entity.type
_entity.pdbx_description
1 polymer ?
#
loop_
_entity_poly.entity_id
_entity_poly.type
_entity_poly.pdbx_seq_one_letter_code
_entity_poly.pdbx_strand_id
1 'polypeptide(L)'
;MEIWVESYLEQWISRLSVLENETNRFEILLRFYEEYQSAVLNHCWPVKGPTDPIGYSRFILMSLTIIRVIHEKLCNEPRFERLALHSIDIPNLISLLEFLVLPTCEDMIRARDLYDHFYQLNHKLYPDLLKNIESADSFGVYSAALLNEFATTYWAAIKTKRGMNEQWKKRNEDIYDGWYDCRYESRYISIDCIKGTFLFDGMTIGLLPEKITSNELFVRVFGEHIFEVQAAKSSNTDITKHSYHGDRRIQYEFHFNDQTECLTITERHIQTNEIFELIPHNCFETELPDMFVSDHSHWWNAKDQTVEFRPVHFNGTDFLNNKPYILSIETGYIITTEIVNTQILVNQSSAFFENLFNRYFIRLDDKSCVYMMIDNASHFIQLPLNDIIIHIHLSRLRIAFKYNSNSGMITSREYSDMCIDENQWLGTLTGLISGLLLATLPINNHRLAHYPYRKLIVPFGQIHGAEVLHNNYQTITIQRKSFLKKYLHHYFF
;
A
#
# COMPACT_ATOMS: atom_id res chain seq x y z
N MET A 1 35.96 14.94 -7.97
CA MET A 1 35.63 15.96 -6.96
C MET A 1 36.67 16.00 -5.86
N GLU A 2 36.99 14.88 -5.19
CA GLU A 2 38.07 14.80 -4.20
C GLU A 2 39.39 15.40 -4.71
N ILE A 3 39.88 14.97 -5.88
CA ILE A 3 41.07 15.53 -6.56
C ILE A 3 40.97 17.05 -6.80
N TRP A 4 39.76 17.55 -7.06
CA TRP A 4 39.54 18.98 -7.33
C TRP A 4 39.57 19.79 -6.03
N VAL A 5 38.97 19.26 -4.96
CA VAL A 5 39.05 19.83 -3.61
C VAL A 5 40.48 19.79 -3.09
N GLU A 6 41.20 18.68 -3.27
CA GLU A 6 42.61 18.54 -2.91
C GLU A 6 43.47 19.58 -3.65
N SER A 7 43.31 19.71 -4.97
CA SER A 7 44.05 20.71 -5.75
C SER A 7 43.71 22.14 -5.34
N TYR A 8 42.44 22.43 -5.04
CA TYR A 8 42.01 23.74 -4.58
C TYR A 8 42.58 24.07 -3.19
N LEU A 9 42.57 23.11 -2.27
CA LEU A 9 43.18 23.25 -0.94
C LEU A 9 44.70 23.41 -1.04
N GLU A 10 45.38 22.67 -1.92
CA GLU A 10 46.81 22.86 -2.16
C GLU A 10 47.14 24.25 -2.72
N GLN A 11 46.30 24.77 -3.63
CA GLN A 11 46.42 26.15 -4.11
C GLN A 11 46.14 27.17 -2.99
N TRP A 12 45.16 26.92 -2.13
CA TRP A 12 44.83 27.78 -1.01
C TRP A 12 45.95 27.80 0.05
N ILE A 13 46.53 26.64 0.38
CA ILE A 13 47.66 26.49 1.30
C ILE A 13 48.92 27.12 0.71
N SER A 14 49.26 26.86 -0.56
CA SER A 14 50.47 27.41 -1.19
C SER A 14 50.42 28.94 -1.36
N ARG A 15 49.24 29.55 -1.48
CA ARG A 15 49.07 31.01 -1.50
C ARG A 15 49.27 31.68 -0.14
N LEU A 16 49.52 30.94 0.95
CA LEU A 16 49.73 31.48 2.30
C LEU A 16 50.99 32.35 2.46
N SER A 17 51.86 32.45 1.45
CA SER A 17 53.09 33.25 1.51
C SER A 17 52.94 34.72 1.08
N VAL A 18 51.75 35.15 0.62
CA VAL A 18 51.52 36.53 0.12
C VAL A 18 50.54 37.26 1.04
N LEU A 19 50.85 38.52 1.35
CA LEU A 19 50.18 39.51 2.21
C LEU A 19 48.71 39.84 1.82
N GLU A 20 47.90 38.85 1.49
CA GLU A 20 46.45 39.03 1.36
C GLU A 20 45.75 38.88 2.71
N ASN A 21 44.78 39.75 2.95
CA ASN A 21 43.97 39.83 4.17
C ASN A 21 43.38 38.44 4.52
N GLU A 22 43.80 37.85 5.64
CA GLU A 22 43.48 36.47 6.02
C GLU A 22 41.96 36.21 6.05
N THR A 23 41.16 37.19 6.48
CA THR A 23 39.69 37.12 6.54
C THR A 23 39.05 36.89 5.16
N ASN A 24 39.50 37.61 4.13
CA ASN A 24 38.96 37.50 2.77
C ASN A 24 39.24 36.10 2.17
N ARG A 25 40.30 35.43 2.63
CA ARG A 25 40.69 34.11 2.13
C ARG A 25 39.87 32.97 2.72
N PHE A 26 39.48 33.09 3.98
CA PHE A 26 38.54 32.15 4.59
C PHE A 26 37.14 32.33 4.01
N GLU A 27 36.72 33.57 3.72
CA GLU A 27 35.46 33.84 3.02
C GLU A 27 35.43 33.22 1.62
N ILE A 28 36.53 33.28 0.87
CA ILE A 28 36.63 32.62 -0.45
C ILE A 28 36.51 31.09 -0.32
N LEU A 29 37.17 30.50 0.67
CA LEU A 29 37.09 29.05 0.91
C LEU A 29 35.68 28.64 1.35
N LEU A 30 35.05 29.39 2.25
CA LEU A 30 33.69 29.16 2.72
C LEU A 30 32.68 29.26 1.57
N ARG A 31 32.78 30.32 0.76
CA ARG A 31 31.90 30.52 -0.40
C ARG A 31 32.01 29.39 -1.41
N PHE A 32 33.22 28.89 -1.65
CA PHE A 32 33.43 27.72 -2.50
C PHE A 32 32.65 26.49 -1.97
N TYR A 33 32.69 26.26 -0.65
CA TYR A 33 31.95 25.18 -0.01
C TYR A 33 30.45 25.36 -0.09
N GLU A 34 29.95 26.57 0.16
CA GLU A 34 28.52 26.89 0.07
C GLU A 34 27.99 26.72 -1.36
N GLU A 35 28.74 27.20 -2.37
CA GLU A 35 28.38 27.04 -3.78
C GLU A 35 28.38 25.55 -4.19
N TYR A 36 29.37 24.77 -3.73
CA TYR A 36 29.41 23.33 -3.93
C TYR A 36 28.22 22.61 -3.27
N GLN A 37 27.98 22.86 -1.98
CA GLN A 37 26.89 22.24 -1.24
C GLN A 37 25.54 22.58 -1.87
N SER A 38 25.31 23.84 -2.24
CA SER A 38 24.10 24.27 -2.91
C SER A 38 23.92 23.58 -4.27
N ALA A 39 24.97 23.47 -5.07
CA ALA A 39 24.91 22.78 -6.37
C ALA A 39 24.58 21.29 -6.24
N VAL A 40 25.19 20.60 -5.26
CA VAL A 40 24.96 19.17 -5.04
C VAL A 40 23.61 18.90 -4.39
N LEU A 41 23.20 19.70 -3.41
CA LEU A 41 21.87 19.60 -2.80
C LEU A 41 20.78 19.82 -3.83
N ASN A 42 20.92 20.80 -4.74
CA ASN A 42 19.95 20.99 -5.82
C ASN A 42 19.89 19.80 -6.80
N HIS A 43 20.97 19.04 -6.93
CA HIS A 43 21.03 17.86 -7.80
C HIS A 43 20.45 16.60 -7.11
N CYS A 44 20.75 16.39 -5.83
CA CYS A 44 20.25 15.28 -5.02
C CYS A 44 18.84 15.51 -4.45
N TRP A 45 18.40 16.77 -4.41
CA TRP A 45 17.10 17.24 -3.95
C TRP A 45 16.50 18.26 -4.92
N PRO A 46 16.05 17.82 -6.11
CA PRO A 46 15.35 18.72 -7.02
C PRO A 46 14.01 19.12 -6.39
N VAL A 47 13.73 20.42 -6.33
CA VAL A 47 12.51 21.05 -5.77
C VAL A 47 11.19 20.48 -6.35
N LYS A 48 11.25 19.67 -7.40
CA LYS A 48 10.09 19.05 -8.09
C LYS A 48 10.23 17.55 -8.36
N GLY A 49 11.15 16.83 -7.72
CA GLY A 49 11.37 15.38 -7.97
C GLY A 49 11.35 14.52 -6.71
N PRO A 50 11.31 13.18 -6.85
CA PRO A 50 11.45 12.26 -5.72
C PRO A 50 12.84 12.40 -5.10
N THR A 51 12.92 12.21 -3.78
CA THR A 51 14.18 12.21 -3.03
C THR A 51 15.06 11.08 -3.54
N ASP A 52 16.36 11.34 -3.74
CA ASP A 52 17.36 10.33 -4.13
C ASP A 52 18.19 9.93 -2.88
N PRO A 53 17.84 8.83 -2.18
CA PRO A 53 18.54 8.41 -0.97
C PRO A 53 20.00 8.04 -1.23
N ILE A 54 20.32 7.57 -2.44
CA ILE A 54 21.68 7.24 -2.86
C ILE A 54 22.47 8.53 -3.07
N GLY A 55 21.85 9.53 -3.73
CA GLY A 55 22.40 10.87 -3.89
C GLY A 55 22.72 11.53 -2.55
N TYR A 56 21.79 11.46 -1.59
CA TYR A 56 21.99 11.99 -0.24
C TYR A 56 23.12 11.29 0.51
N SER A 57 23.18 9.96 0.41
CA SER A 57 24.25 9.17 1.03
C SER A 57 25.62 9.53 0.47
N ARG A 58 25.70 9.74 -0.85
CA ARG A 58 26.92 10.20 -1.52
C ARG A 58 27.31 11.63 -1.15
N PHE A 59 26.34 12.52 -0.96
CA PHE A 59 26.59 13.88 -0.49
C PHE A 59 27.21 13.89 0.92
N ILE A 60 26.68 13.08 1.85
CA ILE A 60 27.23 12.95 3.20
C ILE A 60 28.65 12.38 3.15
N LEU A 61 28.85 11.27 2.43
CA LEU A 61 30.18 10.68 2.28
C LEU A 61 31.19 11.68 1.72
N MET A 62 30.80 12.42 0.67
CA MET A 62 31.67 13.42 0.07
C MET A 62 31.98 14.56 1.05
N SER A 63 30.99 15.05 1.80
CA SER A 63 31.19 16.11 2.80
C SER A 63 32.18 15.67 3.89
N LEU A 64 32.05 14.43 4.39
CA LEU A 64 32.98 13.84 5.34
C LEU A 64 34.37 13.65 4.75
N THR A 65 34.48 13.20 3.49
CA THR A 65 35.78 13.10 2.81
C THR A 65 36.46 14.45 2.74
N ILE A 66 35.72 15.51 2.39
CA ILE A 66 36.30 16.83 2.30
C ILE A 66 36.81 17.31 3.67
N ILE A 67 36.03 17.13 4.74
CA ILE A 67 36.47 17.47 6.11
C ILE A 67 37.76 16.72 6.45
N ARG A 68 37.82 15.42 6.15
CA ARG A 68 39.03 14.60 6.35
C ARG A 68 40.23 15.16 5.58
N VAL A 69 40.07 15.47 4.29
CA VAL A 69 41.14 16.01 3.44
C VAL A 69 41.64 17.35 3.97
N ILE A 70 40.73 18.25 4.36
CA ILE A 70 41.09 19.54 4.97
C ILE A 70 41.91 19.30 6.25
N HIS A 71 41.41 18.44 7.13
CA HIS A 71 42.06 18.14 8.40
C HIS A 71 43.47 17.57 8.18
N GLU A 72 43.63 16.57 7.31
CA GLU A 72 44.93 15.96 7.00
C GLU A 72 45.91 16.99 6.40
N LYS A 73 45.45 17.85 5.49
CA LYS A 73 46.29 18.88 4.88
C LYS A 73 46.70 19.96 5.87
N LEU A 74 45.79 20.40 6.75
CA LEU A 74 46.12 21.38 7.79
C LEU A 74 47.11 20.78 8.81
N CYS A 75 46.94 19.52 9.22
CA CYS A 75 47.88 18.87 10.14
C CYS A 75 49.31 18.76 9.57
N ASN A 76 49.44 18.63 8.24
CA ASN A 76 50.74 18.56 7.58
C ASN A 76 51.42 19.94 7.41
N GLU A 77 50.71 21.03 7.68
CA GLU A 77 51.28 22.38 7.63
C GLU A 77 51.89 22.73 8.99
N PRO A 78 53.18 23.14 9.07
CA PRO A 78 53.88 23.38 10.34
C PRO A 78 53.19 24.36 11.29
N ARG A 79 52.39 25.29 10.75
CA ARG A 79 51.63 26.27 11.52
C ARG A 79 50.47 25.67 12.30
N PHE A 80 49.91 24.57 11.81
CA PHE A 80 48.72 23.93 12.38
C PHE A 80 48.99 22.50 12.85
N GLU A 81 50.26 22.12 13.02
CA GLU A 81 50.70 20.79 13.49
C GLU A 81 49.99 20.36 14.78
N ARG A 82 49.62 21.32 15.65
CA ARG A 82 48.87 21.06 16.88
C ARG A 82 47.46 20.51 16.65
N LEU A 83 46.82 20.74 15.50
CA LEU A 83 45.50 20.21 15.16
C LEU A 83 45.47 18.68 15.22
N ALA A 84 46.57 18.01 14.87
CA ALA A 84 46.67 16.55 14.91
C ALA A 84 46.49 15.95 16.33
N LEU A 85 46.61 16.79 17.36
CA LEU A 85 46.48 16.43 18.77
C LEU A 85 45.10 16.81 19.34
N HIS A 86 44.26 17.51 18.59
CA HIS A 86 42.89 17.86 18.98
C HIS A 86 41.90 16.80 18.53
N SER A 87 40.87 16.58 19.35
CA SER A 87 39.76 15.72 18.97
C SER A 87 38.87 16.41 17.96
N ILE A 88 38.22 15.64 17.09
CA ILE A 88 37.12 16.10 16.25
C ILE A 88 35.95 15.18 16.55
N ASP A 89 34.94 15.71 17.23
CA ASP A 89 33.75 14.96 17.60
C ASP A 89 32.65 15.26 16.58
N ILE A 90 32.39 14.31 15.69
CA ILE A 90 31.21 14.35 14.82
C ILE A 90 30.08 13.62 15.57
N PRO A 91 29.06 14.34 16.08
CA PRO A 91 28.02 13.73 16.88
C PRO A 91 27.33 12.60 16.12
N ASN A 92 27.14 11.46 16.78
CA ASN A 92 26.41 10.31 16.24
C ASN A 92 26.97 9.77 14.91
N LEU A 93 28.27 9.89 14.64
CA LEU A 93 28.90 9.44 13.39
C LEU A 93 28.58 7.97 13.02
N ILE A 94 28.55 7.07 14.00
CA ILE A 94 28.20 5.65 13.78
C ILE A 94 26.78 5.56 13.23
N SER A 95 25.83 6.17 13.92
CA SER A 95 24.43 6.18 13.51
C SER A 95 24.26 6.84 12.15
N LEU A 96 24.95 7.95 11.87
CA LEU A 96 24.92 8.61 10.57
C LEU A 96 25.32 7.66 9.43
N LEU A 97 26.38 6.87 9.63
CA LEU A 97 26.88 5.94 8.62
C LEU A 97 25.99 4.68 8.46
N GLU A 98 25.31 4.24 9.51
CA GLU A 98 24.35 3.12 9.48
C GLU A 98 23.10 3.42 8.65
N PHE A 99 22.71 4.69 8.53
CA PHE A 99 21.56 5.11 7.73
C PHE A 99 21.88 5.40 6.26
N LEU A 100 23.14 5.27 5.84
CA LEU A 100 23.53 5.52 4.45
C LEU A 100 23.14 4.35 3.54
N VAL A 101 22.54 4.69 2.39
CA VAL A 101 22.30 3.74 1.29
C VAL A 101 23.54 3.70 0.41
N LEU A 102 24.36 2.65 0.59
CA LEU A 102 25.66 2.47 -0.07
C LEU A 102 25.59 1.38 -1.15
N PRO A 103 25.29 1.72 -2.42
CA PRO A 103 25.01 0.73 -3.46
C PRO A 103 26.27 0.04 -4.00
N THR A 104 27.47 0.54 -3.70
CA THR A 104 28.73 0.01 -4.23
C THR A 104 29.69 -0.40 -3.12
N CYS A 105 30.54 -1.40 -3.41
CA CYS A 105 31.61 -1.83 -2.51
C CYS A 105 32.58 -0.69 -2.19
N GLU A 106 32.86 0.17 -3.17
CA GLU A 106 33.72 1.35 -3.01
C GLU A 106 33.12 2.36 -2.04
N ASP A 107 31.81 2.61 -2.09
CA ASP A 107 31.11 3.49 -1.16
C ASP A 107 31.12 2.93 0.28
N MET A 108 31.02 1.60 0.44
CA MET A 108 31.13 0.94 1.74
C MET A 108 32.55 0.99 2.33
N ILE A 109 33.58 0.78 1.50
CA ILE A 109 34.98 0.93 1.90
C ILE A 109 35.25 2.38 2.32
N ARG A 110 34.80 3.35 1.51
CA ARG A 110 34.94 4.78 1.81
C ARG A 110 34.26 5.14 3.13
N ALA A 111 33.03 4.67 3.36
CA ALA A 111 32.32 4.89 4.63
C ALA A 111 33.10 4.32 5.83
N ARG A 112 33.68 3.13 5.68
CA ARG A 112 34.50 2.50 6.72
C ARG A 112 35.78 3.28 6.99
N ASP A 113 36.48 3.73 5.95
CA ASP A 113 37.71 4.52 6.10
C ASP A 113 37.45 5.87 6.78
N LEU A 114 36.33 6.52 6.46
CA LEU A 114 35.91 7.76 7.11
C LEU A 114 35.54 7.52 8.56
N TYR A 115 34.82 6.43 8.86
CA TYR A 115 34.52 6.03 10.22
C TYR A 115 35.80 5.87 11.05
N ASP A 116 36.74 5.04 10.56
CA ASP A 116 37.98 4.74 11.27
C ASP A 116 38.82 6.01 11.48
N HIS A 117 38.86 6.91 10.49
CA HIS A 117 39.56 8.19 10.59
C HIS A 117 39.00 9.07 11.71
N PHE A 118 37.70 9.37 11.69
CA PHE A 118 37.09 10.26 12.69
C PHE A 118 36.98 9.60 14.06
N TYR A 119 36.81 8.28 14.12
CA TYR A 119 36.84 7.53 15.37
C TYR A 119 38.20 7.66 16.08
N GLN A 120 39.30 7.60 15.33
CA GLN A 120 40.65 7.83 15.90
C GLN A 120 40.85 9.26 16.39
N LEU A 121 40.16 10.23 15.80
CA LEU A 121 40.23 11.64 16.22
C LEU A 121 39.41 11.90 17.49
N ASN A 122 38.30 11.20 17.72
CA ASN A 122 37.48 11.43 18.92
C ASN A 122 38.22 11.11 20.24
N HIS A 123 39.31 10.35 20.17
CA HIS A 123 40.10 9.93 21.34
C HIS A 123 41.43 10.70 21.50
N LYS A 124 41.58 11.87 20.87
CA LYS A 124 42.80 12.69 20.95
C LYS A 124 42.89 13.49 22.25
N LEU A 125 44.12 13.94 22.56
CA LEU A 125 44.53 14.41 23.88
C LEU A 125 43.95 15.79 24.24
N TYR A 126 43.76 16.65 23.24
CA TYR A 126 43.18 17.96 23.42
C TYR A 126 41.72 17.98 22.97
N PRO A 127 40.84 18.73 23.65
CA PRO A 127 39.42 18.77 23.35
C PRO A 127 39.15 19.37 21.97
N ASP A 128 37.95 19.08 21.46
CA ASP A 128 37.52 19.53 20.16
C ASP A 128 37.42 21.06 20.10
N LEU A 129 38.16 21.65 19.17
CA LEU A 129 38.21 23.08 18.92
C LEU A 129 36.86 23.61 18.40
N LEU A 130 36.04 22.73 17.82
CA LEU A 130 34.71 23.02 17.31
C LEU A 130 33.63 22.93 18.41
N LYS A 131 33.92 22.29 19.54
CA LYS A 131 32.96 22.07 20.64
C LYS A 131 32.49 23.35 21.32
N ASN A 132 33.31 24.40 21.28
CA ASN A 132 33.01 25.72 21.87
C ASN A 132 32.56 26.75 20.81
N ILE A 133 32.39 26.33 19.56
CA ILE A 133 31.85 27.19 18.52
C ILE A 133 30.32 27.20 18.68
N GLU A 134 29.84 28.07 19.57
CA GLU A 134 28.41 28.29 19.84
C GLU A 134 27.73 29.22 18.82
N SER A 135 28.47 29.69 17.80
CA SER A 135 27.91 30.56 16.76
C SER A 135 26.93 29.77 15.89
N ALA A 136 25.72 30.31 15.78
CA ALA A 136 24.63 29.71 15.02
C ALA A 136 24.96 29.53 13.52
N ASP A 137 26.00 30.21 13.04
CA ASP A 137 26.38 30.24 11.63
C ASP A 137 27.52 29.27 11.27
N SER A 138 28.12 28.59 12.26
CA SER A 138 29.40 27.90 12.05
C SER A 138 29.31 26.42 11.73
N PHE A 139 28.17 25.79 11.95
CA PHE A 139 27.80 24.48 11.41
C PHE A 139 26.28 24.34 11.56
N GLY A 140 25.52 24.92 10.61
CA GLY A 140 24.08 24.72 10.45
C GLY A 140 23.27 24.64 11.75
N VAL A 141 23.37 25.64 12.63
CA VAL A 141 22.75 25.58 13.95
C VAL A 141 21.25 25.85 13.87
N TYR A 142 20.54 25.00 14.59
CA TYR A 142 19.25 25.20 15.26
C TYR A 142 18.89 26.66 15.52
N SER A 143 18.32 27.30 14.51
CA SER A 143 17.56 28.52 14.69
C SER A 143 16.12 28.11 15.00
N ALA A 144 15.49 28.74 16.00
CA ALA A 144 14.03 28.68 16.14
C ALA A 144 13.33 29.08 14.82
N ALA A 145 14.00 29.87 13.97
CA ALA A 145 13.54 30.16 12.61
C ALA A 145 13.57 28.94 11.67
N LEU A 146 14.54 28.01 11.79
CA LEU A 146 14.59 26.76 11.02
C LEU A 146 13.51 25.77 11.46
N LEU A 147 13.21 25.67 12.76
CA LEU A 147 12.08 24.86 13.25
C LEU A 147 10.73 25.46 12.82
N ASN A 148 10.62 26.80 12.82
CA ASN A 148 9.47 27.49 12.25
C ASN A 148 9.38 27.26 10.74
N GLU A 149 10.49 27.35 10.00
CA GLU A 149 10.54 27.13 8.56
C GLU A 149 10.19 25.68 8.21
N PHE A 150 10.77 24.71 8.93
CA PHE A 150 10.43 23.30 8.84
C PHE A 150 8.95 23.07 9.11
N ALA A 151 8.40 23.61 10.21
CA ALA A 151 7.00 23.45 10.53
C ALA A 151 6.09 24.11 9.48
N THR A 152 6.41 25.31 8.99
CA THR A 152 5.64 25.98 7.93
C THR A 152 5.73 25.28 6.58
N THR A 153 6.85 24.61 6.29
CA THR A 153 7.06 23.86 5.04
C THR A 153 6.44 22.47 5.10
N TYR A 154 6.51 21.80 6.25
CA TYR A 154 6.06 20.42 6.45
C TYR A 154 4.58 20.32 6.84
N TRP A 155 3.99 21.39 7.39
CA TRP A 155 2.59 21.46 7.79
C TRP A 155 1.85 22.59 7.04
N ALA A 156 1.24 22.23 5.92
CA ALA A 156 0.56 23.14 4.97
C ALA A 156 -0.61 23.96 5.55
N ALA A 157 -1.03 23.70 6.79
CA ALA A 157 -2.13 24.40 7.47
C ALA A 157 -1.71 25.70 8.17
N ILE A 158 -0.41 25.99 8.31
CA ILE A 158 0.05 27.26 8.89
C ILE A 158 -0.15 28.38 7.86
N LYS A 159 -1.29 29.06 7.94
CA LYS A 159 -1.65 30.15 7.01
C LYS A 159 -0.80 31.41 7.21
N THR A 160 -0.14 31.58 8.35
CA THR A 160 0.68 32.77 8.66
C THR A 160 1.77 32.48 9.69
N LYS A 161 3.00 32.97 9.46
CA LYS A 161 4.11 32.97 10.45
C LYS A 161 3.76 33.67 11.77
N ARG A 162 2.70 34.50 11.82
CA ARG A 162 2.28 35.29 12.99
C ARG A 162 1.66 34.51 14.15
N GLY A 163 1.32 33.22 13.97
CA GLY A 163 0.63 32.42 15.00
C GLY A 163 1.54 31.56 15.88
N MET A 164 2.82 31.43 15.53
CA MET A 164 3.81 30.72 16.34
C MET A 164 4.40 31.72 17.34
N ASN A 165 4.10 31.52 18.63
CA ASN A 165 4.87 32.20 19.67
C ASN A 165 6.29 31.67 19.56
N GLU A 166 7.25 32.53 19.22
CA GLU A 166 8.64 32.23 18.78
C GLU A 166 9.52 31.50 19.82
N GLN A 167 8.93 30.85 20.82
CA GLN A 167 9.59 30.18 21.94
C GLN A 167 9.40 28.66 21.85
N TRP A 168 10.12 28.01 20.93
CA TRP A 168 10.35 26.57 21.01
C TRP A 168 11.10 26.27 22.32
N LYS A 169 10.55 25.39 23.15
CA LYS A 169 11.15 24.96 24.41
C LYS A 169 11.57 23.51 24.29
N LYS A 170 12.83 23.22 24.60
CA LYS A 170 13.28 21.84 24.74
C LYS A 170 12.56 21.20 25.93
N ARG A 171 11.99 20.01 25.73
CA ARG A 171 11.16 19.33 26.74
C ARG A 171 11.98 18.90 27.96
N ASN A 172 13.19 18.44 27.70
CA ASN A 172 14.16 18.04 28.71
C ASN A 172 15.55 18.59 28.34
N GLU A 173 16.36 18.91 29.34
CA GLU A 173 17.75 19.33 29.14
C GLU A 173 18.65 18.16 28.71
N ASP A 174 18.19 16.92 28.87
CA ASP A 174 18.88 15.71 28.40
C ASP A 174 19.23 15.79 26.90
N ILE A 175 20.50 15.51 26.58
CA ILE A 175 21.03 15.52 25.21
C ILE A 175 20.47 14.39 24.33
N TYR A 176 19.91 13.34 24.95
CA TYR A 176 19.25 12.24 24.25
C TYR A 176 17.75 12.48 24.02
N ASP A 177 17.19 13.53 24.63
CA ASP A 177 15.83 13.98 24.38
C ASP A 177 15.81 14.99 23.22
N GLY A 178 15.35 14.51 22.05
CA GLY A 178 15.23 15.30 20.83
C GLY A 178 13.98 16.18 20.79
N TRP A 179 13.11 16.15 21.81
CA TRP A 179 11.81 16.82 21.80
C TRP A 179 11.89 18.34 22.05
N TYR A 180 11.34 19.10 21.12
CA TYR A 180 11.08 20.54 21.22
C TYR A 180 9.58 20.80 21.12
N ASP A 181 9.05 21.57 22.06
CA ASP A 181 7.63 21.92 22.13
C ASP A 181 7.41 23.40 21.83
N CYS A 182 6.39 23.71 21.04
CA CYS A 182 5.95 25.06 20.74
C CYS A 182 4.42 25.14 20.82
N ARG A 183 3.90 26.34 21.08
CA ARG A 183 2.46 26.59 21.07
C ARG A 183 2.07 27.39 19.84
N TYR A 184 1.16 26.82 19.05
CA TYR A 184 0.54 27.50 17.93
C TYR A 184 -0.94 27.72 18.25
N GLU A 185 -1.32 28.99 18.36
CA GLU A 185 -2.63 29.40 18.87
C GLU A 185 -2.93 28.76 20.25
N SER A 186 -3.79 27.74 20.28
CA SER A 186 -4.23 27.04 21.49
C SER A 186 -3.66 25.61 21.63
N ARG A 187 -2.92 25.10 20.64
CA ARG A 187 -2.49 23.70 20.55
C ARG A 187 -0.96 23.54 20.65
N TYR A 188 -0.52 22.34 21.05
CA TYR A 188 0.90 22.00 21.18
C TYR A 188 1.44 21.43 19.87
N ILE A 189 2.64 21.85 19.50
CA ILE A 189 3.43 21.27 18.43
C ILE A 189 4.68 20.70 19.08
N SER A 190 5.04 19.46 18.76
CA SER A 190 6.28 18.85 19.24
C SER A 190 7.13 18.37 18.06
N ILE A 191 8.44 18.54 18.12
CA ILE A 191 9.36 18.03 17.11
C ILE A 191 10.44 17.22 17.82
N ASP A 192 10.60 15.95 17.45
CA ASP A 192 11.76 15.14 17.80
C ASP A 192 12.82 15.32 16.71
N CYS A 193 13.82 16.14 16.99
CA CYS A 193 14.92 16.42 16.07
C CYS A 193 15.90 15.24 15.91
N ILE A 194 15.81 14.22 16.78
CA ILE A 194 16.65 13.02 16.72
C ILE A 194 15.97 11.93 15.89
N LYS A 195 14.66 11.72 16.11
CA LYS A 195 13.87 10.71 15.39
C LYS A 195 13.15 11.25 14.15
N GLY A 196 13.25 12.56 13.88
CA GLY A 196 12.52 13.21 12.78
C GLY A 196 11.00 13.16 12.94
N THR A 197 10.49 13.06 14.18
CA THR A 197 9.05 12.90 14.44
C THR A 197 8.41 14.26 14.71
N PHE A 198 7.43 14.67 13.91
CA PHE A 198 6.64 15.87 14.15
C PHE A 198 5.29 15.48 14.76
N LEU A 199 4.92 16.04 15.91
CA LEU A 199 3.63 15.85 16.56
C LEU A 199 2.82 17.14 16.56
N PHE A 200 1.51 16.99 16.37
CA PHE A 200 0.53 18.03 16.66
C PHE A 200 -0.44 17.51 17.72
N ASP A 201 -0.45 18.15 18.87
CA ASP A 201 -1.23 17.75 20.06
C ASP A 201 -0.96 16.30 20.48
N GLY A 202 0.30 15.85 20.38
CA GLY A 202 0.72 14.48 20.71
C GLY A 202 0.56 13.45 19.60
N MET A 203 -0.01 13.81 18.43
CA MET A 203 -0.26 12.89 17.31
C MET A 203 0.77 13.05 16.19
N THR A 204 1.30 11.94 15.65
CA THR A 204 2.31 11.94 14.59
C THR A 204 1.78 12.48 13.28
N ILE A 205 2.52 13.42 12.68
CA ILE A 205 2.31 13.90 11.32
C ILE A 205 3.39 13.26 10.47
N GLY A 206 2.98 12.50 9.47
CA GLY A 206 3.90 11.88 8.53
C GLY A 206 3.44 10.50 8.11
N LEU A 207 3.11 9.61 9.04
CA LEU A 207 2.74 8.22 8.77
C LEU A 207 1.59 7.77 9.66
N LEU A 208 0.84 6.77 9.18
CA LEU A 208 -0.20 6.14 9.98
C LEU A 208 0.42 5.32 11.13
N PRO A 209 -0.16 5.39 12.34
CA PRO A 209 0.24 4.54 13.47
C PRO A 209 0.13 3.04 13.17
N GLU A 210 0.97 2.22 13.82
CA GLU A 210 1.00 0.76 13.65
C GLU A 210 -0.38 0.12 13.90
N LYS A 211 -1.13 0.60 14.89
CA LYS A 211 -2.50 0.13 15.18
C LYS A 211 -3.48 0.24 13.99
N ILE A 212 -3.20 1.15 13.05
CA ILE A 212 -3.96 1.29 11.80
C ILE A 212 -3.35 0.41 10.71
N THR A 213 -2.03 0.47 10.50
CA THR A 213 -1.36 -0.25 9.41
C THR A 213 -1.31 -1.76 9.60
N SER A 214 -1.39 -2.25 10.85
CA SER A 214 -1.50 -3.67 11.18
C SER A 214 -2.94 -4.19 11.20
N ASN A 215 -3.93 -3.30 11.05
CA ASN A 215 -5.34 -3.69 11.08
C ASN A 215 -5.70 -4.49 9.82
N GLU A 216 -6.46 -5.56 9.98
CA GLU A 216 -6.86 -6.45 8.87
C GLU A 216 -7.58 -5.69 7.74
N LEU A 217 -8.44 -4.73 8.09
CA LEU A 217 -9.16 -3.92 7.10
C LEU A 217 -8.21 -3.09 6.24
N PHE A 218 -7.19 -2.51 6.86
CA PHE A 218 -6.18 -1.72 6.17
C PHE A 218 -5.32 -2.61 5.28
N VAL A 219 -4.73 -3.68 5.84
CA VAL A 219 -3.84 -4.59 5.12
C VAL A 219 -4.55 -5.23 3.93
N ARG A 220 -5.82 -5.60 4.08
CA ARG A 220 -6.60 -6.22 3.00
C ARG A 220 -6.70 -5.34 1.76
N VAL A 221 -6.99 -4.05 1.93
CA VAL A 221 -7.27 -3.14 0.81
C VAL A 221 -6.00 -2.42 0.34
N PHE A 222 -5.23 -1.88 1.28
CA PHE A 222 -4.07 -1.04 1.02
C PHE A 222 -2.75 -1.83 1.03
N GLY A 223 -2.73 -3.04 1.60
CA GLY A 223 -1.52 -3.85 1.68
C GLY A 223 -0.42 -3.14 2.46
N GLU A 224 0.74 -3.00 1.83
CA GLU A 224 1.90 -2.30 2.37
C GLU A 224 1.96 -0.82 1.92
N HIS A 225 0.86 -0.26 1.41
CA HIS A 225 0.83 1.13 0.95
C HIS A 225 1.09 2.10 2.10
N ILE A 226 1.98 3.06 1.87
CA ILE A 226 2.40 4.04 2.86
C ILE A 226 1.68 5.36 2.60
N PHE A 227 0.76 5.73 3.50
CA PHE A 227 0.07 7.01 3.44
C PHE A 227 0.82 8.08 4.23
N GLU A 228 1.14 9.19 3.56
CA GLU A 228 1.50 10.42 4.25
C GLU A 228 0.25 11.09 4.85
N VAL A 229 0.19 11.21 6.18
CA VAL A 229 -0.99 11.74 6.90
C VAL A 229 -0.68 12.93 7.80
N GLN A 230 -1.73 13.66 8.15
CA GLN A 230 -1.75 14.72 9.16
C GLN A 230 -2.97 14.54 10.07
N ALA A 231 -2.85 14.99 11.32
CA ALA A 231 -3.96 14.95 12.26
C ALA A 231 -5.13 15.83 11.79
N ALA A 232 -6.34 15.29 11.86
CA ALA A 232 -7.57 16.05 11.63
C ALA A 232 -7.85 17.01 12.80
N LYS A 233 -8.91 17.83 12.66
CA LYS A 233 -9.41 18.65 13.77
C LYS A 233 -10.03 17.81 14.90
N SER A 234 -10.58 16.63 14.57
CA SER A 234 -11.11 15.64 15.49
C SER A 234 -10.00 14.78 16.08
N SER A 235 -10.09 14.46 17.37
CA SER A 235 -9.18 13.51 18.03
C SER A 235 -9.28 12.14 17.37
N ASN A 236 -8.15 11.43 17.27
CA ASN A 236 -8.05 10.07 16.71
C ASN A 236 -8.48 9.93 15.23
N THR A 237 -8.31 10.98 14.44
CA THR A 237 -8.51 10.91 13.00
C THR A 237 -7.27 11.42 12.27
N ASP A 238 -6.75 10.61 11.35
CA ASP A 238 -5.64 10.95 10.47
C ASP A 238 -6.15 11.12 9.04
N ILE A 239 -5.73 12.18 8.36
CA ILE A 239 -6.15 12.49 6.98
C ILE A 239 -4.93 12.53 6.08
N THR A 240 -5.04 12.01 4.86
CA THR A 240 -3.93 12.07 3.90
C THR A 240 -3.53 13.50 3.55
N LYS A 241 -2.22 13.78 3.56
CA LYS A 241 -1.65 15.08 3.18
C LYS A 241 -1.91 15.38 1.70
N HIS A 242 -1.68 14.37 0.86
CA HIS A 242 -1.87 14.47 -0.58
C HIS A 242 -3.20 13.84 -1.00
N SER A 243 -3.72 14.34 -2.11
CA SER A 243 -4.84 13.70 -2.78
C SER A 243 -4.33 12.58 -3.68
N TYR A 244 -4.99 11.43 -3.64
CA TYR A 244 -4.70 10.25 -4.45
C TYR A 244 -5.56 10.23 -5.71
N HIS A 245 -5.17 9.34 -6.64
CA HIS A 245 -5.89 9.07 -7.89
C HIS A 245 -5.98 10.26 -8.84
N GLY A 246 -4.87 11.01 -8.96
CA GLY A 246 -4.64 12.03 -9.98
C GLY A 246 -5.77 13.07 -10.06
N ASP A 247 -6.47 13.08 -11.19
CA ASP A 247 -7.52 14.06 -11.50
C ASP A 247 -8.72 14.02 -10.56
N ARG A 248 -9.00 12.87 -9.93
CA ARG A 248 -10.15 12.73 -9.02
C ARG A 248 -9.94 13.37 -7.66
N ARG A 249 -8.68 13.57 -7.28
CA ARG A 249 -8.27 14.18 -6.01
C ARG A 249 -9.04 13.61 -4.81
N ILE A 250 -8.71 12.38 -4.44
CA ILE A 250 -9.34 11.69 -3.30
C ILE A 250 -8.47 11.83 -2.05
N GLN A 251 -9.08 12.16 -0.92
CA GLN A 251 -8.43 12.10 0.40
C GLN A 251 -8.95 10.92 1.19
N TYR A 252 -8.07 10.22 1.90
CA TYR A 252 -8.46 9.17 2.83
C TYR A 252 -8.41 9.71 4.27
N GLU A 253 -9.40 9.35 5.08
CA GLU A 253 -9.45 9.61 6.51
C GLU A 253 -9.48 8.27 7.26
N PHE A 254 -8.65 8.15 8.30
CA PHE A 254 -8.51 6.96 9.11
C PHE A 254 -8.88 7.32 10.54
N HIS A 255 -9.95 6.73 11.05
CA HIS A 255 -10.40 6.95 12.42
C HIS A 255 -10.26 5.66 13.22
N PHE A 256 -9.48 5.71 14.31
CA PHE A 256 -9.28 4.57 15.19
C PHE A 256 -9.94 4.81 16.55
N ASN A 257 -10.88 3.96 16.91
CA ASN A 257 -11.53 4.00 18.20
C ASN A 257 -10.78 3.12 19.21
N ASP A 258 -10.06 3.74 20.14
CA ASP A 258 -9.25 3.04 21.14
C ASP A 258 -10.09 2.21 22.14
N GLN A 259 -11.39 2.47 22.28
CA GLN A 259 -12.27 1.72 23.19
C GLN A 259 -12.79 0.42 22.58
N THR A 260 -13.07 0.45 21.27
CA THR A 260 -13.63 -0.70 20.54
C THR A 260 -12.59 -1.42 19.68
N GLU A 261 -11.36 -0.89 19.62
CA GLU A 261 -10.28 -1.34 18.72
C GLU A 261 -10.73 -1.40 17.26
N CYS A 262 -11.65 -0.52 16.88
CA CYS A 262 -12.26 -0.50 15.55
C CYS A 262 -11.65 0.60 14.69
N LEU A 263 -11.28 0.23 13.47
CA LEU A 263 -10.78 1.13 12.44
C LEU A 263 -11.90 1.45 11.45
N THR A 264 -12.22 2.73 11.29
CA THR A 264 -13.07 3.25 10.23
C THR A 264 -12.20 3.95 9.19
N ILE A 265 -12.37 3.59 7.92
CA ILE A 265 -11.66 4.22 6.80
C ILE A 265 -12.69 4.86 5.89
N THR A 266 -12.54 6.15 5.64
CA THR A 266 -13.38 6.89 4.70
C THR A 266 -12.55 7.49 3.58
N GLU A 267 -13.15 7.64 2.42
CA GLU A 267 -12.61 8.43 1.32
C GLU A 267 -13.52 9.62 1.08
N ARG A 268 -12.91 10.78 0.80
CA ARG A 268 -13.59 11.99 0.38
C ARG A 268 -13.11 12.40 -1.00
N HIS A 269 -14.06 12.52 -1.92
CA HIS A 269 -13.82 13.07 -3.24
C HIS A 269 -13.84 14.60 -3.16
N ILE A 270 -12.69 15.25 -3.29
CA ILE A 270 -12.59 16.71 -3.04
C ILE A 270 -13.45 17.52 -4.02
N GLN A 271 -13.63 17.03 -5.25
CA GLN A 271 -14.38 17.74 -6.30
C GLN A 271 -15.91 17.65 -6.11
N THR A 272 -16.44 16.47 -5.79
CA THR A 272 -17.88 16.24 -5.64
C THR A 272 -18.35 16.36 -4.19
N ASN A 273 -17.43 16.38 -3.24
CA ASN A 273 -17.66 16.26 -1.80
C ASN A 273 -18.43 14.98 -1.42
N GLU A 274 -18.32 13.94 -2.25
CA GLU A 274 -18.87 12.61 -1.94
C GLU A 274 -17.95 11.90 -0.96
N ILE A 275 -18.58 11.16 -0.06
CA ILE A 275 -17.90 10.42 1.01
C ILE A 275 -18.29 8.96 0.87
N PHE A 276 -17.29 8.09 0.85
CA PHE A 276 -17.50 6.66 0.90
C PHE A 276 -16.82 6.09 2.14
N GLU A 277 -17.49 5.17 2.81
CA GLU A 277 -16.95 4.44 3.95
C GLU A 277 -16.63 3.00 3.54
N LEU A 278 -15.44 2.52 3.91
CA LEU A 278 -15.06 1.15 3.66
C LEU A 278 -15.75 0.22 4.65
N ILE A 279 -16.63 -0.66 4.13
CA ILE A 279 -17.28 -1.70 4.93
C ILE A 279 -16.29 -2.86 5.14
N PRO A 280 -16.14 -3.34 6.39
CA PRO A 280 -15.39 -4.56 6.68
C PRO A 280 -15.92 -5.78 5.92
N HIS A 281 -15.02 -6.52 5.27
CA HIS A 281 -15.39 -7.68 4.45
C HIS A 281 -16.11 -8.80 5.24
N ASN A 282 -15.81 -8.93 6.53
CA ASN A 282 -16.44 -9.89 7.44
C ASN A 282 -17.95 -9.62 7.63
N CYS A 283 -18.44 -8.41 7.36
CA CYS A 283 -19.87 -8.11 7.34
C CYS A 283 -20.63 -8.93 6.28
N PHE A 284 -19.95 -9.37 5.21
CA PHE A 284 -20.57 -10.08 4.09
C PHE A 284 -20.22 -11.57 4.00
N GLU A 285 -19.32 -12.09 4.84
CA GLU A 285 -18.81 -13.48 4.76
C GLU A 285 -19.90 -14.55 4.79
N THR A 286 -21.00 -14.29 5.48
CA THR A 286 -22.13 -15.24 5.60
C THR A 286 -23.32 -14.88 4.71
N GLU A 287 -23.30 -13.71 4.08
CA GLU A 287 -24.42 -13.16 3.33
C GLU A 287 -24.20 -13.23 1.81
N LEU A 288 -22.95 -13.15 1.34
CA LEU A 288 -22.60 -13.10 -0.07
C LEU A 288 -21.74 -14.30 -0.50
N PRO A 289 -21.80 -14.69 -1.79
CA PRO A 289 -20.86 -15.67 -2.35
C PRO A 289 -19.40 -15.18 -2.23
N ASP A 290 -18.47 -16.13 -2.06
CA ASP A 290 -17.07 -15.86 -1.71
C ASP A 290 -16.38 -14.87 -2.63
N MET A 291 -16.66 -14.89 -3.94
CA MET A 291 -16.01 -13.98 -4.89
C MET A 291 -16.40 -12.50 -4.69
N PHE A 292 -17.62 -12.24 -4.19
CA PHE A 292 -18.07 -10.88 -3.91
C PHE A 292 -17.40 -10.32 -2.65
N VAL A 293 -16.94 -11.20 -1.76
CA VAL A 293 -16.23 -10.82 -0.53
C VAL A 293 -14.72 -10.78 -0.77
N SER A 294 -14.17 -11.84 -1.37
CA SER A 294 -12.73 -12.08 -1.47
C SER A 294 -12.02 -11.24 -2.54
N ASP A 295 -12.66 -11.02 -3.69
CA ASP A 295 -12.04 -10.30 -4.82
C ASP A 295 -12.34 -8.78 -4.80
N HIS A 296 -13.23 -8.33 -3.91
CA HIS A 296 -13.71 -6.96 -3.87
C HIS A 296 -13.53 -6.30 -2.49
N SER A 297 -13.37 -4.98 -2.51
CA SER A 297 -13.56 -4.08 -1.37
C SER A 297 -14.93 -3.38 -1.51
N HIS A 298 -15.54 -3.04 -0.37
CA HIS A 298 -16.94 -2.61 -0.31
C HIS A 298 -17.02 -1.17 0.17
N TRP A 299 -17.42 -0.25 -0.70
CA TRP A 299 -17.42 1.19 -0.40
C TRP A 299 -18.83 1.74 -0.35
N TRP A 300 -19.31 2.08 0.84
CA TRP A 300 -20.66 2.60 1.07
C TRP A 300 -20.74 4.09 0.87
N ASN A 301 -21.65 4.53 0.02
CA ASN A 301 -22.01 5.92 -0.19
C ASN A 301 -23.33 6.21 0.54
N ALA A 302 -23.27 6.97 1.63
CA ALA A 302 -24.45 7.32 2.42
C ALA A 302 -25.44 8.24 1.69
N LYS A 303 -24.97 9.03 0.70
CA LYS A 303 -25.84 9.92 -0.07
C LYS A 303 -26.69 9.14 -1.06
N ASP A 304 -26.08 8.20 -1.78
CA ASP A 304 -26.75 7.42 -2.81
C ASP A 304 -27.37 6.12 -2.26
N GLN A 305 -27.09 5.78 -0.99
CA GLN A 305 -27.54 4.54 -0.34
C GLN A 305 -27.11 3.30 -1.13
N THR A 306 -25.88 3.31 -1.62
CA THR A 306 -25.29 2.22 -2.41
C THR A 306 -23.95 1.77 -1.86
N VAL A 307 -23.60 0.51 -2.09
CA VAL A 307 -22.27 -0.04 -1.83
C VAL A 307 -21.64 -0.45 -3.15
N GLU A 308 -20.47 0.10 -3.44
CA GLU A 308 -19.71 -0.21 -4.63
C GLU A 308 -18.74 -1.36 -4.34
N PHE A 309 -18.77 -2.37 -5.21
CA PHE A 309 -17.82 -3.48 -5.18
C PHE A 309 -16.65 -3.08 -6.08
N ARG A 310 -15.54 -2.67 -5.48
CA ARG A 310 -14.32 -2.28 -6.19
C ARG A 310 -13.29 -3.40 -6.11
N PRO A 311 -12.30 -3.49 -7.01
CA PRO A 311 -11.17 -4.41 -6.83
C PRO A 311 -10.60 -4.32 -5.41
N VAL A 312 -10.25 -5.45 -4.82
CA VAL A 312 -9.77 -5.47 -3.43
C VAL A 312 -8.45 -4.70 -3.26
N HIS A 313 -7.57 -4.69 -4.26
CA HIS A 313 -6.24 -4.10 -4.15
C HIS A 313 -6.19 -2.63 -4.61
N PHE A 314 -5.83 -1.74 -3.69
CA PHE A 314 -5.73 -0.29 -3.90
C PHE A 314 -4.83 0.13 -5.06
N ASN A 315 -3.67 -0.54 -5.23
CA ASN A 315 -2.70 -0.18 -6.28
C ASN A 315 -3.09 -0.68 -7.69
N GLY A 316 -4.24 -1.33 -7.85
CA GLY A 316 -4.74 -1.74 -9.16
C GLY A 316 -5.08 -0.55 -10.04
N THR A 317 -4.73 -0.60 -11.33
CA THR A 317 -4.97 0.48 -12.31
C THR A 317 -6.43 0.95 -12.38
N ASP A 318 -7.36 0.06 -12.03
CA ASP A 318 -8.79 0.31 -12.14
C ASP A 318 -9.52 0.32 -10.80
N PHE A 319 -8.83 0.48 -9.67
CA PHE A 319 -9.42 0.43 -8.33
C PHE A 319 -10.69 1.30 -8.18
N LEU A 320 -10.69 2.51 -8.72
CA LEU A 320 -11.85 3.41 -8.69
C LEU A 320 -12.77 3.32 -9.91
N ASN A 321 -12.28 2.80 -11.04
CA ASN A 321 -13.02 2.79 -12.31
C ASN A 321 -13.87 1.55 -12.44
N ASN A 322 -13.29 0.41 -12.06
CA ASN A 322 -13.92 -0.87 -12.19
C ASN A 322 -14.83 -1.07 -10.97
N LYS A 323 -16.13 -0.88 -11.19
CA LYS A 323 -17.16 -1.11 -10.18
C LYS A 323 -18.14 -2.11 -10.76
N PRO A 324 -17.77 -3.39 -10.94
CA PRO A 324 -18.60 -4.33 -11.69
C PRO A 324 -19.97 -4.55 -11.05
N TYR A 325 -20.09 -4.33 -9.73
CA TYR A 325 -21.32 -4.53 -8.98
C TYR A 325 -21.64 -3.36 -8.04
N ILE A 326 -22.93 -3.10 -7.87
CA ILE A 326 -23.47 -2.13 -6.91
C ILE A 326 -24.59 -2.82 -6.11
N LEU A 327 -24.51 -2.75 -4.79
CA LEU A 327 -25.61 -3.06 -3.88
C LEU A 327 -26.42 -1.80 -3.60
N SER A 328 -27.73 -1.85 -3.80
CA SER A 328 -28.65 -0.81 -3.32
C SER A 328 -29.12 -1.18 -1.91
N ILE A 329 -28.83 -0.34 -0.92
CA ILE A 329 -29.24 -0.54 0.47
C ILE A 329 -30.77 -0.47 0.61
N GLU A 330 -31.42 0.40 -0.18
CA GLU A 330 -32.88 0.56 -0.18
C GLU A 330 -33.61 -0.72 -0.63
N THR A 331 -33.09 -1.38 -1.67
CA THR A 331 -33.75 -2.56 -2.27
C THR A 331 -33.17 -3.90 -1.81
N GLY A 332 -31.93 -3.90 -1.31
CA GLY A 332 -31.16 -5.11 -1.02
C GLY A 332 -30.64 -5.85 -2.26
N TYR A 333 -30.79 -5.28 -3.46
CA TYR A 333 -30.34 -5.91 -4.70
C TYR A 333 -28.89 -5.57 -5.04
N ILE A 334 -28.13 -6.58 -5.47
CA ILE A 334 -26.83 -6.42 -6.10
C ILE A 334 -27.02 -6.50 -7.62
N ILE A 335 -26.62 -5.44 -8.32
CA ILE A 335 -26.73 -5.34 -9.77
C ILE A 335 -25.38 -5.14 -10.45
N THR A 336 -25.24 -5.56 -11.71
CA THR A 336 -24.09 -5.18 -12.53
C THR A 336 -24.19 -3.73 -12.98
N THR A 337 -23.04 -3.06 -13.16
CA THR A 337 -23.01 -1.66 -13.63
C THR A 337 -23.11 -1.51 -15.14
N GLU A 338 -23.12 -2.61 -15.89
CA GLU A 338 -23.34 -2.59 -17.33
C GLU A 338 -24.76 -2.10 -17.66
N ILE A 339 -24.84 -1.01 -18.43
CA ILE A 339 -26.11 -0.35 -18.78
C ILE A 339 -26.97 -1.21 -19.73
N VAL A 340 -26.32 -1.93 -20.65
CA VAL A 340 -27.03 -2.65 -21.73
C VAL A 340 -27.52 -4.03 -21.27
N ASN A 341 -26.81 -4.66 -20.33
CA ASN A 341 -27.11 -6.00 -19.82
C ASN A 341 -27.03 -6.01 -18.29
N THR A 342 -27.83 -5.20 -17.63
CA THR A 342 -27.89 -5.19 -16.17
C THR A 342 -28.38 -6.56 -15.69
N GLN A 343 -27.66 -7.15 -14.75
CA GLN A 343 -28.02 -8.42 -14.14
C GLN A 343 -28.19 -8.25 -12.64
N ILE A 344 -29.06 -9.05 -12.03
CA ILE A 344 -29.35 -9.01 -10.59
C ILE A 344 -28.86 -10.31 -9.96
N LEU A 345 -28.15 -10.21 -8.83
CA LEU A 345 -27.74 -11.38 -8.05
C LEU A 345 -28.95 -12.07 -7.43
N VAL A 346 -29.03 -13.39 -7.62
CA VAL A 346 -30.01 -14.23 -6.94
C VAL A 346 -29.58 -14.43 -5.49
N ASN A 347 -30.50 -14.15 -4.57
CA ASN A 347 -30.29 -14.45 -3.15
C ASN A 347 -30.07 -15.97 -2.96
N GLN A 348 -28.94 -16.34 -2.36
CA GLN A 348 -28.55 -17.73 -2.12
C GLN A 348 -29.48 -18.47 -1.15
N SER A 349 -30.27 -17.75 -0.36
CA SER A 349 -31.30 -18.30 0.53
C SER A 349 -32.66 -18.48 -0.14
N SER A 350 -32.80 -18.07 -1.40
CA SER A 350 -34.03 -18.27 -2.16
C SER A 350 -34.26 -19.75 -2.47
N ALA A 351 -35.52 -20.19 -2.46
CA ALA A 351 -35.90 -21.55 -2.83
C ALA A 351 -35.44 -21.92 -4.25
N PHE A 352 -35.42 -20.94 -5.15
CA PHE A 352 -34.94 -21.13 -6.51
C PHE A 352 -33.46 -21.53 -6.55
N PHE A 353 -32.59 -20.76 -5.89
CA PHE A 353 -31.17 -21.05 -5.82
C PHE A 353 -30.92 -22.42 -5.15
N GLU A 354 -31.54 -22.67 -4.00
CA GLU A 354 -31.38 -23.90 -3.23
C GLU A 354 -31.77 -25.14 -4.05
N ASN A 355 -32.89 -25.08 -4.77
CA ASN A 355 -33.34 -26.21 -5.58
C ASN A 355 -32.35 -26.53 -6.71
N LEU A 356 -31.84 -25.53 -7.43
CA LEU A 356 -30.86 -25.73 -8.49
C LEU A 356 -29.51 -26.20 -7.94
N PHE A 357 -29.04 -25.58 -6.86
CA PHE A 357 -27.78 -25.92 -6.22
C PHE A 357 -27.79 -27.37 -5.73
N ASN A 358 -28.78 -27.75 -4.91
CA ASN A 358 -28.86 -29.09 -4.34
C ASN A 358 -29.11 -30.18 -5.38
N ARG A 359 -29.80 -29.85 -6.49
CA ARG A 359 -30.05 -30.82 -7.56
C ARG A 359 -28.80 -31.11 -8.38
N TYR A 360 -28.00 -30.09 -8.70
CA TYR A 360 -26.92 -30.20 -9.68
C TYR A 360 -25.54 -29.78 -9.16
N PHE A 361 -25.44 -28.60 -8.57
CA PHE A 361 -24.13 -27.95 -8.33
C PHE A 361 -23.45 -28.33 -7.02
N ILE A 362 -24.19 -28.88 -6.04
CA ILE A 362 -23.63 -29.46 -4.80
C ILE A 362 -22.60 -30.56 -5.07
N ARG A 363 -22.67 -31.19 -6.25
CA ARG A 363 -21.74 -32.23 -6.70
C ARG A 363 -20.40 -31.67 -7.18
N LEU A 364 -20.35 -30.37 -7.50
CA LEU A 364 -19.19 -29.72 -8.10
C LEU A 364 -18.49 -28.78 -7.12
N ASP A 365 -19.23 -28.02 -6.33
CA ASP A 365 -18.66 -26.97 -5.50
C ASP A 365 -19.46 -26.68 -4.22
N ASP A 366 -18.85 -25.93 -3.32
CA ASP A 366 -19.49 -25.45 -2.10
C ASP A 366 -20.44 -24.30 -2.42
N LYS A 367 -21.50 -24.13 -1.62
CA LYS A 367 -22.54 -23.11 -1.84
C LYS A 367 -21.96 -21.70 -2.00
N SER A 368 -20.97 -21.35 -1.17
CA SER A 368 -20.32 -20.04 -1.19
C SER A 368 -19.56 -19.75 -2.49
N CYS A 369 -19.12 -20.78 -3.21
CA CYS A 369 -18.42 -20.68 -4.49
C CYS A 369 -19.37 -20.64 -5.70
N VAL A 370 -20.69 -20.70 -5.49
CA VAL A 370 -21.70 -20.67 -6.55
C VAL A 370 -22.56 -19.41 -6.44
N TYR A 371 -22.69 -18.66 -7.52
CA TYR A 371 -23.59 -17.52 -7.60
C TYR A 371 -24.40 -17.56 -8.89
N MET A 372 -25.58 -16.94 -8.87
CA MET A 372 -26.47 -16.88 -10.01
C MET A 372 -26.88 -15.43 -10.28
N MET A 373 -26.86 -15.03 -11.54
CA MET A 373 -27.24 -13.69 -11.99
C MET A 373 -28.42 -13.81 -12.95
N ILE A 374 -29.50 -13.06 -12.73
CA ILE A 374 -30.66 -13.01 -13.62
C ILE A 374 -30.52 -11.77 -14.50
N ASP A 375 -30.71 -11.93 -15.81
CA ASP A 375 -30.77 -10.78 -16.71
C ASP A 375 -31.99 -9.90 -16.34
N ASN A 376 -31.75 -8.62 -16.06
CA ASN A 376 -32.80 -7.69 -15.69
C ASN A 376 -33.58 -7.26 -16.94
N ALA A 377 -34.82 -7.72 -17.06
CA ALA A 377 -35.67 -7.44 -18.21
C ALA A 377 -36.13 -5.97 -18.30
N SER A 378 -35.87 -5.12 -17.30
CA SER A 378 -36.41 -3.76 -17.23
C SER A 378 -35.86 -2.78 -18.29
N HIS A 379 -34.74 -3.09 -18.95
CA HIS A 379 -34.27 -2.33 -20.13
C HIS A 379 -34.72 -2.92 -21.48
N PHE A 380 -35.32 -4.11 -21.49
CA PHE A 380 -35.93 -4.72 -22.67
C PHE A 380 -37.47 -4.65 -22.56
N ILE A 381 -38.03 -3.46 -22.77
CA ILE A 381 -39.48 -3.17 -22.75
C ILE A 381 -40.30 -3.97 -23.79
N GLN A 382 -39.72 -4.93 -24.52
CA GLN A 382 -40.42 -5.71 -25.55
C GLN A 382 -40.01 -7.18 -25.64
N LEU A 383 -39.65 -7.83 -24.52
CA LEU A 383 -39.63 -9.30 -24.49
C LEU A 383 -40.79 -9.82 -23.63
N PRO A 384 -41.54 -10.83 -24.10
CA PRO A 384 -42.56 -11.46 -23.28
C PRO A 384 -41.95 -11.98 -21.98
N LEU A 385 -42.71 -11.95 -20.87
CA LEU A 385 -42.33 -12.36 -19.50
C LEU A 385 -41.72 -13.78 -19.37
N ASN A 386 -41.51 -14.51 -20.46
CA ASN A 386 -41.14 -15.92 -20.49
C ASN A 386 -39.67 -16.19 -20.86
N ASP A 387 -38.87 -15.20 -21.29
CA ASP A 387 -37.44 -15.37 -21.63
C ASP A 387 -36.49 -14.89 -20.51
N ILE A 388 -36.65 -15.47 -19.31
CA ILE A 388 -35.72 -15.23 -18.21
C ILE A 388 -34.48 -16.10 -18.43
N ILE A 389 -33.34 -15.44 -18.51
CA ILE A 389 -32.03 -16.06 -18.58
C ILE A 389 -31.35 -15.90 -17.23
N ILE A 390 -30.83 -17.02 -16.72
CA ILE A 390 -30.10 -17.06 -15.46
C ILE A 390 -28.71 -17.63 -15.72
N HIS A 391 -27.70 -16.84 -15.42
CA HIS A 391 -26.30 -17.21 -15.53
C HIS A 391 -25.83 -17.79 -14.20
N ILE A 392 -25.34 -19.01 -14.21
CA ILE A 392 -24.92 -19.75 -13.03
C ILE A 392 -23.41 -19.90 -13.10
N HIS A 393 -22.70 -19.46 -12.07
CA HIS A 393 -21.26 -19.37 -12.06
C HIS A 393 -20.68 -20.14 -10.89
N LEU A 394 -19.67 -20.98 -11.16
CA LEU A 394 -18.90 -21.68 -10.15
C LEU A 394 -17.52 -21.02 -10.11
N SER A 395 -17.33 -20.05 -9.22
CA SER A 395 -16.21 -19.10 -9.24
C SER A 395 -14.86 -19.81 -9.18
N ARG A 396 -14.72 -20.79 -8.29
CA ARG A 396 -13.51 -21.58 -8.09
C ARG A 396 -13.17 -22.47 -9.29
N LEU A 397 -14.18 -22.99 -9.99
CA LEU A 397 -14.02 -23.82 -11.18
C LEU A 397 -13.83 -23.02 -12.47
N ARG A 398 -14.21 -21.74 -12.47
CA ARG A 398 -14.28 -20.89 -13.66
C ARG A 398 -15.12 -21.49 -14.79
N ILE A 399 -16.14 -22.28 -14.44
CA ILE A 399 -17.14 -22.77 -15.37
C ILE A 399 -18.46 -22.04 -15.13
N ALA A 400 -19.26 -21.92 -16.18
CA ALA A 400 -20.58 -21.32 -16.08
C ALA A 400 -21.63 -22.07 -16.90
N PHE A 401 -22.87 -21.89 -16.47
CA PHE A 401 -24.03 -22.46 -17.08
C PHE A 401 -25.07 -21.37 -17.31
N LYS A 402 -26.00 -21.64 -18.22
CA LYS A 402 -27.11 -20.76 -18.52
C LYS A 402 -28.41 -21.55 -18.41
N TYR A 403 -29.28 -21.14 -17.50
CA TYR A 403 -30.65 -21.62 -17.41
C TYR A 403 -31.55 -20.71 -18.24
N ASN A 404 -32.38 -21.32 -19.08
CA ASN A 404 -33.38 -20.62 -19.88
C ASN A 404 -34.78 -21.08 -19.42
N SER A 405 -35.62 -20.14 -18.97
CA SER A 405 -36.96 -20.47 -18.45
C SER A 405 -37.91 -21.05 -19.50
N ASN A 406 -37.75 -20.70 -20.77
CA ASN A 406 -38.57 -21.22 -21.87
C ASN A 406 -38.26 -22.68 -22.18
N SER A 407 -36.99 -23.07 -22.19
CA SER A 407 -36.60 -24.46 -22.46
C SER A 407 -36.58 -25.34 -21.21
N GLY A 408 -36.48 -24.74 -20.02
CA GLY A 408 -36.24 -25.45 -18.77
C GLY A 408 -34.86 -26.13 -18.69
N MET A 409 -33.99 -25.88 -19.69
CA MET A 409 -32.69 -26.53 -19.79
C MET A 409 -31.57 -25.65 -19.23
N ILE A 410 -30.56 -26.30 -18.66
CA ILE A 410 -29.33 -25.67 -18.19
C ILE A 410 -28.22 -26.02 -19.16
N THR A 411 -27.77 -25.08 -19.98
CA THR A 411 -26.69 -25.27 -20.96
C THR A 411 -25.34 -24.92 -20.38
N SER A 412 -24.29 -25.63 -20.80
CA SER A 412 -22.91 -25.29 -20.43
C SER A 412 -22.37 -24.19 -21.35
N ARG A 413 -21.62 -23.24 -20.79
CA ARG A 413 -20.93 -22.22 -21.58
C ARG A 413 -19.62 -22.74 -22.19
N GLU A 414 -18.90 -23.59 -21.45
CA GLU A 414 -17.60 -24.13 -21.86
C GLU A 414 -17.74 -25.32 -22.82
N TYR A 415 -18.84 -26.06 -22.74
CA TYR A 415 -19.16 -27.16 -23.66
C TYR A 415 -20.38 -26.81 -24.52
N SER A 416 -20.12 -26.20 -25.67
CA SER A 416 -21.14 -25.90 -26.67
C SER A 416 -21.97 -27.14 -27.02
N ASP A 417 -23.25 -26.93 -27.29
CA ASP A 417 -24.24 -27.97 -27.60
C ASP A 417 -24.51 -28.99 -26.48
N MET A 418 -24.07 -28.73 -25.25
CA MET A 418 -24.35 -29.60 -24.10
C MET A 418 -25.21 -28.90 -23.03
N CYS A 419 -26.10 -29.68 -22.45
CA CYS A 419 -26.90 -29.31 -21.29
C CYS A 419 -26.67 -30.29 -20.15
N ILE A 420 -27.03 -29.89 -18.92
CA ILE A 420 -27.06 -30.82 -17.79
C ILE A 420 -28.01 -31.96 -18.11
N ASP A 421 -27.54 -33.19 -17.93
CA ASP A 421 -28.33 -34.40 -18.11
C ASP A 421 -29.30 -34.56 -16.93
N GLU A 422 -30.59 -34.78 -17.17
CA GLU A 422 -31.52 -35.02 -16.07
C GLU A 422 -31.20 -36.33 -15.33
N ASN A 423 -30.67 -37.32 -16.07
CA ASN A 423 -30.18 -38.54 -15.50
C ASN A 423 -28.73 -38.36 -15.03
N GLN A 424 -28.52 -38.07 -13.75
CA GLN A 424 -27.16 -37.94 -13.18
C GLN A 424 -26.53 -39.29 -12.79
N TRP A 425 -26.95 -40.42 -13.39
CA TRP A 425 -26.36 -41.73 -13.17
C TRP A 425 -25.09 -41.94 -14.01
N LEU A 426 -23.97 -42.16 -13.32
CA LEU A 426 -22.62 -42.28 -13.88
C LEU A 426 -22.26 -43.67 -14.41
N GLY A 427 -23.21 -44.61 -14.41
CA GLY A 427 -22.96 -45.98 -14.86
C GLY A 427 -21.99 -46.72 -13.93
N THR A 428 -20.80 -47.05 -14.45
CA THR A 428 -19.79 -47.87 -13.76
C THR A 428 -19.02 -47.13 -12.67
N LEU A 429 -19.10 -45.80 -12.61
CA LEU A 429 -18.52 -44.99 -11.53
C LEU A 429 -19.46 -44.96 -10.30
N THR A 430 -19.95 -46.13 -9.90
CA THR A 430 -20.83 -46.27 -8.74
C THR A 430 -20.12 -45.79 -7.48
N GLY A 431 -20.79 -44.93 -6.71
CA GLY A 431 -20.24 -44.33 -5.50
C GLY A 431 -19.63 -42.95 -5.70
N LEU A 432 -19.26 -42.55 -6.92
CA LEU A 432 -18.79 -41.18 -7.16
C LEU A 432 -19.95 -40.20 -7.04
N ILE A 433 -19.89 -39.34 -6.02
CA ILE A 433 -20.88 -38.28 -5.79
C ILE A 433 -20.45 -36.99 -6.50
N SER A 434 -19.15 -36.73 -6.52
CA SER A 434 -18.58 -35.52 -7.09
C SER A 434 -18.44 -35.64 -8.60
N GLY A 435 -19.49 -35.27 -9.32
CA GLY A 435 -19.49 -35.17 -10.77
C GLY A 435 -20.82 -34.69 -11.32
N LEU A 436 -20.77 -33.99 -12.46
CA LEU A 436 -21.93 -33.50 -13.18
C LEU A 436 -21.92 -34.03 -14.61
N LEU A 437 -22.97 -34.75 -14.98
CA LEU A 437 -23.16 -35.25 -16.33
C LEU A 437 -23.83 -34.22 -17.22
N LEU A 438 -23.30 -34.09 -18.42
CA LEU A 438 -23.86 -33.32 -19.52
C LEU A 438 -24.29 -34.26 -20.64
N ALA A 439 -25.33 -33.87 -21.36
CA ALA A 439 -25.84 -34.54 -22.54
C ALA A 439 -25.94 -33.56 -23.71
N THR A 440 -25.90 -34.06 -24.94
CA THR A 440 -26.10 -33.25 -26.15
C THR A 440 -27.52 -32.68 -26.22
N LEU A 441 -27.64 -31.43 -26.68
CA LEU A 441 -28.93 -30.78 -26.87
C LEU A 441 -29.83 -31.58 -27.84
N PRO A 442 -31.15 -31.70 -27.57
CA PRO A 442 -32.08 -32.49 -28.39
C PRO A 442 -32.18 -32.03 -29.85
N ILE A 443 -31.87 -30.76 -30.13
CA ILE A 443 -32.21 -30.07 -31.37
C ILE A 443 -31.21 -30.39 -32.50
N ASN A 444 -29.98 -30.80 -32.16
CA ASN A 444 -28.89 -30.75 -33.14
C ASN A 444 -28.60 -32.04 -33.91
N ASN A 445 -29.16 -33.21 -33.58
CA ASN A 445 -28.78 -34.43 -34.32
C ASN A 445 -29.82 -35.57 -34.31
N HIS A 446 -30.69 -35.61 -35.33
CA HIS A 446 -31.48 -36.81 -35.67
C HIS A 446 -30.62 -38.05 -35.96
N ARG A 447 -29.30 -37.89 -36.18
CA ARG A 447 -28.34 -38.99 -36.42
C ARG A 447 -27.63 -39.52 -35.16
N LEU A 448 -27.69 -38.82 -34.02
CA LEU A 448 -27.10 -39.26 -32.74
C LEU A 448 -28.12 -39.84 -31.76
N ALA A 449 -29.39 -39.96 -32.16
CA ALA A 449 -30.47 -40.52 -31.34
C ALA A 449 -30.18 -41.96 -30.84
N HIS A 450 -29.20 -42.66 -31.40
CA HIS A 450 -28.85 -44.02 -31.01
C HIS A 450 -27.77 -44.12 -29.92
N TYR A 451 -26.96 -43.09 -29.67
CA TYR A 451 -25.99 -43.06 -28.57
C TYR A 451 -25.83 -41.62 -28.04
N PRO A 452 -26.46 -41.27 -26.91
CA PRO A 452 -26.29 -39.95 -26.33
C PRO A 452 -24.81 -39.78 -25.95
N TYR A 453 -24.12 -38.85 -26.60
CA TYR A 453 -22.78 -38.46 -26.17
C TYR A 453 -22.93 -37.73 -24.84
N ARG A 454 -22.44 -38.36 -23.77
CA ARG A 454 -22.46 -37.81 -22.41
C ARG A 454 -21.07 -37.39 -22.01
N LYS A 455 -20.94 -36.25 -21.36
CA LYS A 455 -19.67 -35.76 -20.80
C LYS A 455 -19.79 -35.65 -19.29
N LEU A 456 -18.81 -36.20 -18.57
CA LEU A 456 -18.73 -36.09 -17.13
C LEU A 456 -17.75 -34.98 -16.75
N ILE A 457 -18.22 -33.97 -16.04
CA ILE A 457 -17.37 -33.00 -15.34
C ILE A 457 -17.05 -33.57 -13.96
N VAL A 458 -15.77 -33.82 -13.69
CA VAL A 458 -15.30 -34.21 -12.36
C VAL A 458 -14.51 -33.05 -11.77
N PRO A 459 -14.85 -32.56 -10.57
CA PRO A 459 -14.06 -31.57 -9.90
C PRO A 459 -12.66 -32.09 -9.54
N PHE A 460 -11.61 -31.30 -9.76
CA PHE A 460 -10.29 -31.57 -9.19
C PHE A 460 -10.26 -31.29 -7.67
N GLY A 461 -9.59 -32.14 -6.89
CA GLY A 461 -9.44 -32.01 -5.43
C GLY A 461 -8.97 -33.29 -4.75
N GLN A 462 -9.04 -33.32 -3.42
CA GLN A 462 -8.64 -34.47 -2.60
C GLN A 462 -9.78 -35.49 -2.51
N ILE A 463 -9.47 -36.74 -2.86
CA ILE A 463 -10.42 -37.85 -2.87
C ILE A 463 -10.66 -38.35 -1.44
N HIS A 464 -11.92 -38.44 -1.04
CA HIS A 464 -12.37 -38.98 0.24
C HIS A 464 -13.37 -40.09 -0.01
N GLY A 465 -13.03 -41.30 0.42
CA GLY A 465 -13.90 -42.46 0.38
C GLY A 465 -14.52 -42.72 1.75
N ALA A 466 -15.85 -42.84 1.81
CA ALA A 466 -16.57 -43.23 3.02
C ALA A 466 -17.36 -44.52 2.78
N GLU A 467 -17.26 -45.46 3.72
CA GLU A 467 -18.13 -46.65 3.70
C GLU A 467 -19.50 -46.27 4.24
N VAL A 468 -20.54 -46.49 3.45
CA VAL A 468 -21.93 -46.31 3.88
C VAL A 468 -22.43 -47.65 4.41
N LEU A 469 -22.77 -47.71 5.69
CA LEU A 469 -23.17 -48.93 6.44
C LEU A 469 -24.30 -49.77 5.81
N HIS A 470 -24.98 -49.27 4.78
CA HIS A 470 -26.11 -49.91 4.12
C HIS A 470 -25.97 -50.11 2.61
N ASN A 471 -24.84 -49.72 2.00
CA ASN A 471 -24.58 -49.92 0.57
C ASN A 471 -23.35 -50.82 0.35
N ASN A 472 -23.41 -51.71 -0.64
CA ASN A 472 -22.28 -52.56 -1.05
C ASN A 472 -21.18 -51.79 -1.81
N TYR A 473 -21.15 -50.46 -1.72
CA TYR A 473 -20.18 -49.62 -2.42
C TYR A 473 -19.78 -48.43 -1.55
N GLN A 474 -18.52 -48.01 -1.70
CA GLN A 474 -17.96 -46.83 -1.06
C GLN A 474 -18.46 -45.56 -1.74
N THR A 475 -18.82 -44.53 -0.97
CA THR A 475 -19.08 -43.20 -1.54
C THR A 475 -17.79 -42.43 -1.67
N ILE A 476 -17.56 -41.86 -2.85
CA ILE A 476 -16.37 -41.10 -3.19
C ILE A 476 -16.80 -39.65 -3.37
N THR A 477 -16.26 -38.78 -2.53
CA THR A 477 -16.40 -37.32 -2.64
C THR A 477 -15.04 -36.71 -2.91
N ILE A 478 -15.01 -35.60 -3.63
CA ILE A 478 -13.80 -34.85 -3.92
C ILE A 478 -13.89 -33.53 -3.15
N GLN A 479 -13.17 -33.45 -2.04
CA GLN A 479 -13.10 -32.24 -1.23
C GLN A 479 -12.09 -31.26 -1.80
N ARG A 480 -12.42 -29.97 -1.73
CA ARG A 480 -11.71 -28.93 -2.47
C ARG A 480 -11.15 -27.84 -1.56
N LYS A 481 -11.03 -28.10 -0.25
CA LYS A 481 -10.50 -27.13 0.74
C LYS A 481 -9.21 -26.49 0.23
N SER A 482 -9.25 -25.16 0.08
CA SER A 482 -8.13 -24.18 0.00
C SER A 482 -6.85 -24.53 -0.78
N PHE A 483 -6.85 -25.54 -1.65
CA PHE A 483 -5.64 -26.01 -2.34
C PHE A 483 -5.26 -25.24 -3.61
N LEU A 484 -5.99 -24.16 -3.93
CA LEU A 484 -5.97 -23.55 -5.27
C LEU A 484 -5.57 -22.07 -5.29
N LYS A 485 -4.56 -21.68 -4.50
CA LYS A 485 -3.67 -20.57 -4.90
C LYS A 485 -2.43 -21.03 -5.69
N LYS A 486 -2.14 -22.34 -5.79
CA LYS A 486 -0.83 -22.83 -6.30
C LYS A 486 -0.84 -23.77 -7.52
N TYR A 487 -1.97 -24.36 -7.93
CA TYR A 487 -1.97 -25.33 -9.04
C TYR A 487 -3.12 -25.08 -10.03
N LEU A 488 -3.01 -24.01 -10.82
CA LEU A 488 -4.01 -23.58 -11.81
C LEU A 488 -3.90 -24.29 -13.18
N HIS A 489 -3.02 -25.27 -13.36
CA HIS A 489 -2.84 -25.92 -14.66
C HIS A 489 -2.58 -27.41 -14.50
N HIS A 490 -3.62 -28.23 -14.37
CA HIS A 490 -3.60 -29.64 -14.78
C HIS A 490 -5.04 -30.08 -15.05
N TYR A 491 -5.59 -29.68 -16.19
CA TYR A 491 -6.66 -30.44 -16.82
C TYR A 491 -5.99 -31.52 -17.67
N PHE A 492 -6.23 -32.79 -17.34
CA PHE A 492 -5.91 -33.88 -18.26
C PHE A 492 -6.93 -33.85 -19.41
N PHE A 493 -6.43 -33.77 -20.64
CA PHE A 493 -7.19 -33.90 -21.88
C PHE A 493 -7.75 -35.30 -22.05
#